data_AF-A0AA86RIB5-F1
#
_entry.id   AF-A0AA86RIB5-F1
#
_cell.length_a   1.000
_cell.length_b   1.000
_cell.length_c   1.000
_cell.angle_alpha   90.00
_cell.angle_beta   90.00
_cell.angle_gamma   90.00
#
_symmetry.space_group_name_H-M   'P 1'
#
loop_
_entity.id
_entity.type
_entity.pdbx_description
1 polymer ?
#
loop_
_entity_poly.entity_id
_entity_poly.type
_entity_poly.pdbx_seq_one_letter_code
_entity_poly.pdbx_strand_id
1 'polypeptide(L)'
;MYLPIRVFVLDLYQVSQICLILEDCHGLFRLSDDDNGLARTFSQRSHVFQMQISVQFYKKSQKNIVKISIFQYIGQLKYNSNTSQKKMISISLVITELFPNKYGKELRDLLKEYTTNGHNTLGYSKARDKMYDYIYNNPNDQANYCIYTNSRMPRKYHSNLIGDSSVMNCEHTVPQSFFGKKDPMVSDLHHLRSCWDTVNGARSSLPFAQLEDSQVDQYYGNNFSVVNSKPTDAFNWSGLDKTHSFMPRDAQKGDTARAVAYFYTRYPTEAGAITKTFLSVDDMIIWDEKYEPSEVQHAQYLRVVEVQGNKNPYQEERGLVARAYCDMSTNYPCSKYQ
;
A
#
# COMPACT_ATOMS: atom_id res chain seq x y z
N MET A 1 32.84 -1.62 24.76
CA MET A 1 31.61 -1.90 25.53
C MET A 1 30.61 -2.46 24.53
N TYR A 2 30.18 -3.71 24.74
CA TYR A 2 29.39 -4.49 23.79
C TYR A 2 27.90 -4.23 24.02
N LEU A 3 27.11 -4.08 22.94
CA LEU A 3 25.64 -4.02 22.98
C LEU A 3 25.07 -5.44 22.87
N PRO A 4 24.48 -6.01 23.93
CA PRO A 4 23.65 -7.20 23.79
C PRO A 4 22.30 -6.80 23.19
N ILE A 5 21.98 -7.29 21.99
CA ILE A 5 20.63 -7.25 21.45
C ILE A 5 19.90 -8.46 22.05
N ARG A 6 18.92 -8.24 22.93
CA ARG A 6 17.95 -9.26 23.35
C ARG A 6 16.65 -8.96 22.62
N VAL A 7 16.23 -9.87 21.75
CA VAL A 7 14.92 -9.83 21.09
C VAL A 7 13.94 -10.52 22.04
N PHE A 8 12.93 -9.79 22.49
CA PHE A 8 11.81 -10.38 23.23
C PHE A 8 10.77 -10.80 22.20
N VAL A 9 10.57 -12.11 22.07
CA VAL A 9 9.40 -12.65 21.36
C VAL A 9 8.24 -12.49 22.34
N LEU A 10 7.37 -11.52 22.08
CA LEU A 10 6.06 -11.47 22.74
C LEU A 10 5.26 -12.66 22.22
N ASP A 11 4.68 -13.45 23.13
CA ASP A 11 3.92 -14.66 22.86
C ASP A 11 2.90 -14.47 21.71
N LEU A 12 3.32 -14.89 20.51
CA LEU A 12 2.45 -15.10 19.38
C LEU A 12 2.14 -16.59 19.36
N TYR A 13 0.96 -16.97 19.85
CA TYR A 13 0.47 -18.34 19.77
C TYR A 13 0.55 -18.79 18.29
N GLN A 14 1.45 -19.75 18.01
CA GLN A 14 1.68 -20.44 16.71
C GLN A 14 2.74 -19.90 15.73
N VAL A 15 3.85 -19.30 16.19
CA VAL A 15 5.05 -19.12 15.35
C VAL A 15 6.11 -20.18 15.70
N SER A 16 6.57 -20.98 14.72
CA SER A 16 7.52 -22.07 14.98
C SER A 16 9.01 -21.69 14.84
N GLN A 17 9.34 -20.62 14.11
CA GLN A 17 10.71 -20.07 14.00
C GLN A 17 10.64 -18.59 13.61
N ILE A 18 11.52 -17.76 14.20
CA ILE A 18 11.76 -16.38 13.80
C ILE A 18 13.21 -16.29 13.29
N CYS A 19 13.39 -15.91 12.02
CA CYS A 19 14.70 -15.65 11.46
C CYS A 19 14.89 -14.13 11.27
N LEU A 20 15.92 -13.58 11.91
CA LEU A 20 16.33 -12.19 11.76
C LEU A 20 17.61 -12.16 10.92
N ILE A 21 17.54 -11.55 9.73
CA ILE A 21 18.70 -11.31 8.89
C ILE A 21 19.07 -9.84 9.03
N LEU A 22 20.28 -9.58 9.53
CA LEU A 22 20.90 -8.25 9.57
C LEU A 22 21.85 -8.14 8.39
N GLU A 23 21.53 -7.32 7.40
CA GLU A 23 22.46 -6.94 6.32
C GLU A 23 23.09 -5.58 6.67
N ASP A 24 24.38 -5.42 6.34
CA ASP A 24 25.33 -4.32 6.68
C ASP A 24 26.14 -4.41 7.99
N CYS A 25 26.26 -5.60 8.58
CA CYS A 25 27.45 -5.96 9.35
C CYS A 25 28.20 -7.02 8.56
N HIS A 26 29.52 -6.89 8.35
CA HIS A 26 30.31 -7.96 7.72
C HIS A 26 30.15 -9.28 8.52
N GLY A 27 29.23 -10.15 8.10
CA GLY A 27 28.95 -11.46 8.69
C GLY A 27 27.46 -11.85 8.62
N LEU A 28 27.18 -13.03 8.07
CA LEU A 28 25.86 -13.68 8.15
C LEU A 28 25.60 -14.14 9.59
N PHE A 29 24.43 -13.80 10.14
CA PHE A 29 23.96 -14.35 11.41
C PHE A 29 22.82 -15.34 11.19
N ARG A 30 22.84 -16.44 11.95
CA ARG A 30 21.75 -17.40 12.07
C ARG A 30 21.47 -17.56 13.55
N LEU A 31 20.27 -17.23 14.01
CA LEU A 31 19.79 -17.61 15.34
C LEU A 31 18.95 -18.86 15.14
N SER A 32 19.40 -20.00 15.69
CA SER A 32 18.52 -21.14 15.94
C SER A 32 17.93 -20.97 17.34
N ASP A 33 16.62 -21.17 17.46
CA ASP A 33 16.01 -21.49 18.74
C ASP A 33 16.53 -22.87 19.15
N ASP A 34 17.64 -22.89 19.87
CA ASP A 34 17.91 -23.91 20.85
C ASP A 34 17.93 -23.19 22.20
N ASP A 35 17.17 -23.70 23.17
CA ASP A 35 16.93 -23.18 24.53
C ASP A 35 18.18 -22.88 25.38
N ASN A 36 19.38 -22.95 24.82
CA ASN A 36 20.64 -22.66 25.47
C ASN A 36 21.31 -21.43 24.85
N GLY A 37 20.96 -20.27 25.43
CA GLY A 37 21.46 -18.96 25.02
C GLY A 37 22.97 -18.90 24.79
N LEU A 38 23.35 -18.64 23.54
CA LEU A 38 24.69 -18.22 23.16
C LEU A 38 24.60 -16.88 22.42
N ALA A 39 24.61 -15.79 23.20
CA ALA A 39 24.81 -14.44 22.67
C ALA A 39 26.29 -14.26 22.32
N ARG A 40 26.63 -14.06 21.03
CA ARG A 40 27.98 -13.67 20.61
C ARG A 40 28.11 -12.14 20.48
N THR A 41 29.25 -11.61 20.90
CA THR A 41 29.54 -10.18 21.12
C THR A 41 30.37 -9.54 20.00
N PHE A 42 30.05 -8.30 19.60
CA PHE A 42 30.81 -7.50 18.60
C PHE A 42 31.43 -6.20 19.16
N SER A 43 32.65 -5.90 18.71
CA SER A 43 33.44 -4.72 19.07
C SER A 43 33.70 -3.86 17.83
N GLN A 44 33.22 -2.59 17.80
CA GLN A 44 33.95 -1.44 17.23
C GLN A 44 33.23 -0.10 17.47
N ARG A 45 33.99 1.00 17.36
CA ARG A 45 33.65 2.36 17.81
C ARG A 45 32.83 3.13 16.75
N SER A 46 31.70 3.68 17.21
CA SER A 46 31.01 4.89 16.71
C SER A 46 30.82 5.03 15.19
N HIS A 47 29.68 4.53 14.68
CA HIS A 47 29.04 5.05 13.47
C HIS A 47 27.50 5.01 13.60
N VAL A 48 26.82 5.89 12.87
CA VAL A 48 25.37 5.81 12.64
C VAL A 48 25.14 4.60 11.74
N PHE A 49 24.35 3.62 12.20
CA PHE A 49 24.00 2.45 11.41
C PHE A 49 22.59 2.65 10.83
N GLN A 50 22.43 2.44 9.52
CA GLN A 50 21.14 2.02 8.97
C GLN A 50 21.08 0.50 9.15
N MET A 51 19.98 -0.01 9.67
CA MET A 51 19.80 -1.45 9.91
C MET A 51 18.58 -1.91 9.14
N GLN A 52 18.76 -2.78 8.17
CA GLN A 52 17.65 -3.46 7.50
C GLN A 52 17.35 -4.75 8.27
N ILE A 53 16.15 -4.84 8.84
CA ILE A 53 15.69 -6.05 9.53
C ILE A 53 14.69 -6.74 8.61
N SER A 54 15.06 -7.93 8.13
CA SER A 54 14.10 -8.82 7.47
C SER A 54 13.58 -9.82 8.50
N VAL A 55 12.28 -9.81 8.77
CA VAL A 55 11.62 -10.83 9.61
C VAL A 55 10.83 -11.77 8.70
N GLN A 56 11.15 -13.06 8.72
CA GLN A 56 10.40 -14.09 8.01
C GLN A 56 9.58 -14.91 9.01
N PHE A 57 8.26 -14.99 8.79
CA PHE A 57 7.35 -15.85 9.55
C PHE A 57 7.08 -17.12 8.76
N TYR A 58 7.01 -18.25 9.46
CA TYR A 58 6.59 -19.53 8.90
C TYR A 58 5.35 -20.01 9.67
N LYS A 59 4.15 -19.98 9.06
CA LYS A 59 2.96 -20.67 9.60
C LYS A 59 3.06 -22.14 9.21
N LYS A 60 3.11 -23.05 10.18
CA LYS A 60 3.09 -24.49 9.92
C LYS A 60 1.65 -24.96 9.70
N SER A 61 1.14 -24.81 8.49
CA SER A 61 -0.05 -25.54 8.01
C SER A 61 0.42 -26.67 7.10
N GLN A 62 -0.32 -27.79 7.03
CA GLN A 62 0.11 -29.12 6.59
C GLN A 62 0.74 -29.24 5.18
N LYS A 63 0.97 -28.17 4.40
CA LYS A 63 1.72 -28.25 3.14
C LYS A 63 2.29 -26.96 2.52
N ASN A 64 2.24 -25.78 3.14
CA ASN A 64 2.74 -24.55 2.50
C ASN A 64 3.52 -23.62 3.45
N ILE A 65 4.64 -23.08 2.97
CA ILE A 65 5.39 -21.98 3.59
C ILE A 65 4.85 -20.66 3.02
N VAL A 66 4.23 -19.83 3.86
CA VAL A 66 3.84 -18.46 3.47
C VAL A 66 4.98 -17.52 3.81
N LYS A 67 5.59 -16.88 2.80
CA LYS A 67 6.67 -15.90 2.99
C LYS A 67 6.05 -14.54 3.32
N ILE A 68 6.06 -14.17 4.59
CA ILE A 68 5.73 -12.80 5.01
C ILE A 68 7.05 -12.01 5.06
N SER A 69 7.24 -11.03 4.17
CA SER A 69 8.47 -10.23 4.07
C SER A 69 8.23 -8.83 4.63
N ILE A 70 8.36 -8.62 5.94
CA ILE A 70 8.17 -7.26 6.50
C ILE A 70 9.41 -6.43 6.21
N PHE A 71 9.26 -5.30 5.50
CA PHE A 71 10.36 -4.37 5.24
C PHE A 71 10.32 -3.13 6.14
N GLN A 72 11.49 -2.89 6.72
CA GLN A 72 12.13 -1.60 6.98
C GLN A 72 11.72 -0.82 8.24
N TYR A 73 12.60 -0.86 9.24
CA TYR A 73 12.73 0.17 10.26
C TYR A 73 13.99 1.00 9.97
N ILE A 74 13.84 2.26 9.57
CA ILE A 74 14.96 3.22 9.49
C ILE A 74 14.99 4.06 10.77
N GLY A 75 15.73 3.60 11.78
CA GLY A 75 16.01 4.41 12.97
C GLY A 75 17.46 4.89 12.99
N GLN A 76 17.70 6.19 13.17
CA GLN A 76 19.04 6.68 13.50
C GLN A 76 19.33 6.43 14.99
N LEU A 77 20.27 5.53 15.28
CA LEU A 77 20.80 5.37 16.64
C LEU A 77 21.95 6.36 16.85
N LYS A 78 21.70 7.47 17.56
CA LYS A 78 22.78 8.32 18.11
C LYS A 78 23.31 7.71 19.40
N TYR A 79 24.52 7.16 19.35
CA TYR A 79 25.24 6.72 20.54
C TYR A 79 26.04 7.89 21.14
N ASN A 80 25.81 8.20 22.42
CA ASN A 80 26.65 9.11 23.18
C ASN A 80 27.51 8.27 24.14
N SER A 81 28.84 8.38 24.02
CA SER A 81 29.81 7.42 24.56
C SER A 81 30.01 7.46 26.08
N ASN A 82 29.24 8.25 26.82
CA ASN A 82 29.57 8.60 28.21
C ASN A 82 28.72 7.92 29.29
N THR A 83 27.92 6.90 28.97
CA THR A 83 27.16 6.18 30.00
C THR A 83 27.21 4.66 29.80
N SER A 84 27.74 3.96 30.80
CA SER A 84 27.81 2.49 30.93
C SER A 84 26.45 1.79 31.07
N GLN A 85 25.34 2.47 30.75
CA GLN A 85 24.00 1.90 30.85
C GLN A 85 23.70 1.06 29.61
N LYS A 86 23.49 -0.24 29.81
CA LYS A 86 22.88 -1.13 28.81
C LYS A 86 21.50 -0.58 28.47
N LYS A 87 21.31 0.04 27.31
CA LYS A 87 19.98 0.37 26.79
C LYS A 87 19.45 -0.83 26.01
N MET A 88 18.33 -1.37 26.48
CA MET A 88 17.56 -2.40 25.79
C MET A 88 16.91 -1.76 24.56
N ILE A 89 17.08 -2.34 23.38
CA ILE A 89 16.36 -1.93 22.17
C ILE A 89 15.19 -2.91 22.03
N SER A 90 13.98 -2.48 22.40
CA SER A 90 12.77 -3.25 22.14
C SER A 90 12.35 -3.03 20.70
N ILE A 91 12.28 -4.12 19.92
CA ILE A 91 11.65 -4.14 18.60
C ILE A 91 10.26 -4.73 18.81
N SER A 92 9.24 -3.88 18.85
CA SER A 92 7.85 -4.33 18.91
C SER A 92 7.37 -4.60 17.48
N LEU A 93 7.16 -5.87 17.17
CA LEU A 93 6.48 -6.27 15.96
C LEU A 93 4.96 -6.26 16.23
N VAL A 94 4.24 -5.34 15.61
CA VAL A 94 2.78 -5.31 15.67
C VAL A 94 2.25 -5.96 14.40
N ILE A 95 1.78 -7.19 14.50
CA ILE A 95 0.98 -7.82 13.44
C ILE A 95 -0.47 -7.45 13.72
N THR A 96 -1.05 -6.59 12.89
CA THR A 96 -2.47 -6.30 12.94
C THR A 96 -3.22 -7.40 12.18
N GLU A 97 -4.12 -8.12 12.86
CA GLU A 97 -5.07 -9.03 12.22
C GLU A 97 -6.50 -8.60 12.56
N LEU A 98 -7.19 -8.04 11.58
CA LEU A 98 -8.57 -7.56 11.70
C LEU A 98 -9.52 -8.73 11.54
N PHE A 99 -10.35 -9.01 12.54
CA PHE A 99 -11.33 -10.10 12.49
C PHE A 99 -10.67 -11.47 12.18
N PRO A 100 -9.86 -12.01 13.10
CA PRO A 100 -9.17 -13.28 12.90
C PRO A 100 -10.15 -14.41 12.60
N ASN A 101 -9.72 -15.38 11.79
CA ASN A 101 -10.52 -16.53 11.33
C ASN A 101 -11.77 -16.17 10.51
N LYS A 102 -11.83 -14.97 9.94
CA LYS A 102 -12.88 -14.54 9.00
C LYS A 102 -12.29 -14.41 7.60
N TYR A 103 -13.08 -14.78 6.59
CA TYR A 103 -12.65 -14.89 5.19
C TYR A 103 -13.75 -14.48 4.21
N GLY A 104 -13.36 -14.08 3.00
CA GLY A 104 -14.27 -13.85 1.88
C GLY A 104 -15.40 -12.87 2.22
N LYS A 105 -16.61 -13.17 1.76
CA LYS A 105 -17.80 -12.34 2.02
C LYS A 105 -18.04 -12.06 3.51
N GLU A 106 -17.88 -13.04 4.40
CA GLU A 106 -18.10 -12.85 5.84
C GLU A 106 -17.15 -11.78 6.41
N LEU A 107 -15.87 -11.83 6.00
CA LEU A 107 -14.90 -10.80 6.37
C LEU A 107 -15.25 -9.43 5.76
N ARG A 108 -15.64 -9.37 4.47
CA ARG A 108 -16.05 -8.11 3.84
C ARG A 108 -17.26 -7.47 4.53
N ASP A 109 -18.22 -8.27 4.97
CA ASP A 109 -19.39 -7.76 5.71
C ASP A 109 -18.98 -7.08 7.03
N LEU A 110 -18.01 -7.65 7.77
CA LEU A 110 -17.44 -7.05 8.98
C LEU A 110 -16.59 -5.81 8.67
N LEU A 111 -15.79 -5.87 7.62
CA LEU A 111 -14.95 -4.74 7.17
C LEU A 111 -15.80 -3.57 6.67
N LYS A 112 -17.00 -3.81 6.12
CA LYS A 112 -17.91 -2.73 5.73
C LYS A 112 -18.25 -1.83 6.91
N GLU A 113 -18.60 -2.41 8.06
CA GLU A 113 -18.85 -1.63 9.28
C GLU A 113 -17.59 -0.90 9.74
N TYR A 114 -16.43 -1.59 9.72
CA TYR A 114 -15.14 -0.98 10.03
C TYR A 114 -14.83 0.25 9.16
N THR A 115 -15.08 0.16 7.85
CA THR A 115 -14.85 1.27 6.90
C THR A 115 -15.85 2.41 7.04
N THR A 116 -17.01 2.17 7.64
CA THR A 116 -18.05 3.19 7.83
C THR A 116 -17.84 3.97 9.13
N ASN A 117 -17.26 3.31 10.14
CA ASN A 117 -17.03 3.91 11.44
C ASN A 117 -16.20 5.21 11.36
N GLY A 118 -16.72 6.28 11.94
CA GLY A 118 -16.06 7.59 12.00
C GLY A 118 -16.00 8.35 10.67
N HIS A 119 -16.70 7.93 9.62
CA HIS A 119 -16.68 8.64 8.33
C HIS A 119 -17.36 10.00 8.41
N ASN A 120 -16.62 11.04 8.03
CA ASN A 120 -17.12 12.39 7.86
C ASN A 120 -17.19 12.72 6.36
N THR A 121 -18.41 12.89 5.84
CA THR A 121 -18.61 13.29 4.44
C THR A 121 -18.35 14.79 4.30
N LEU A 122 -17.34 15.14 3.49
CA LEU A 122 -16.96 16.54 3.25
C LEU A 122 -17.75 17.20 2.11
N GLY A 123 -18.37 16.39 1.25
CA GLY A 123 -18.90 16.81 -0.04
C GLY A 123 -17.78 17.01 -1.07
N TYR A 124 -18.14 16.90 -2.35
CA TYR A 124 -17.17 16.74 -3.43
C TYR A 124 -16.12 17.87 -3.55
N SER A 125 -16.54 19.14 -3.44
CA SER A 125 -15.61 20.26 -3.55
C SER A 125 -14.56 20.25 -2.43
N LYS A 126 -15.01 20.16 -1.17
CA LYS A 126 -14.11 20.20 0.00
C LYS A 126 -13.19 18.99 0.05
N ALA A 127 -13.68 17.81 -0.34
CA ALA A 127 -12.84 16.62 -0.47
C ALA A 127 -11.68 16.88 -1.44
N ARG A 128 -11.96 17.40 -2.66
CA ARG A 128 -10.90 17.72 -3.62
C ARG A 128 -9.95 18.82 -3.12
N ASP A 129 -10.45 19.84 -2.44
CA ASP A 129 -9.59 20.86 -1.86
C ASP A 129 -8.57 20.23 -0.89
N LYS A 130 -9.03 19.34 0.01
CA LYS A 130 -8.15 18.59 0.92
C LYS A 130 -7.21 17.64 0.20
N MET A 131 -7.70 16.98 -0.85
CA MET A 131 -6.92 16.08 -1.69
C MET A 131 -5.71 16.80 -2.28
N TYR A 132 -5.92 17.95 -2.93
CA TYR A 132 -4.89 18.67 -3.67
C TYR A 132 -3.99 19.56 -2.82
N ASP A 133 -4.50 20.13 -1.73
CA ASP A 133 -3.76 21.09 -0.92
C ASP A 133 -3.03 20.45 0.26
N TYR A 134 -3.49 19.28 0.73
CA TYR A 134 -2.96 18.64 1.93
C TYR A 134 -2.52 17.19 1.70
N ILE A 135 -3.44 16.33 1.25
CA ILE A 135 -3.21 14.87 1.26
C ILE A 135 -2.09 14.51 0.29
N TYR A 136 -2.25 14.83 -1.01
CA TYR A 136 -1.30 14.46 -2.06
C TYR A 136 -0.28 15.55 -2.38
N ASN A 137 -0.36 16.68 -1.69
CA ASN A 137 0.60 17.76 -1.83
C ASN A 137 1.86 17.47 -0.99
N ASN A 138 3.02 17.54 -1.63
CA ASN A 138 4.30 17.54 -0.93
C ASN A 138 4.63 18.98 -0.50
N PRO A 139 4.60 19.32 0.81
CA PRO A 139 4.86 20.68 1.28
C PRO A 139 6.29 21.17 1.03
N ASN A 140 7.27 20.27 0.89
CA ASN A 140 8.64 20.67 0.60
C ASN A 140 8.82 21.04 -0.88
N ASP A 141 8.10 20.35 -1.76
CA ASP A 141 8.20 20.53 -3.20
C ASP A 141 7.09 21.42 -3.77
N GLN A 142 6.04 21.73 -2.99
CA GLN A 142 4.88 22.52 -3.42
C GLN A 142 4.25 21.94 -4.69
N ALA A 143 4.03 20.62 -4.70
CA ALA A 143 3.53 19.88 -5.85
C ALA A 143 2.73 18.64 -5.45
N ASN A 144 1.81 18.27 -6.33
CA ASN A 144 1.20 16.94 -6.35
C ASN A 144 1.94 16.08 -7.39
N TYR A 145 1.77 14.76 -7.30
CA TYR A 145 2.29 13.81 -8.26
C TYR A 145 1.16 13.02 -8.89
N CYS A 146 1.20 12.86 -10.21
CA CYS A 146 0.20 12.10 -10.92
C CYS A 146 0.28 10.63 -10.50
N ILE A 147 -0.85 10.07 -10.07
CA ILE A 147 -0.97 8.66 -9.68
C ILE A 147 -0.37 7.69 -10.74
N TYR A 148 -0.70 7.89 -12.02
CA TYR A 148 -0.33 6.96 -13.09
C TYR A 148 1.05 7.19 -13.71
N THR A 149 1.61 8.39 -13.64
CA THR A 149 2.86 8.72 -14.35
C THR A 149 3.97 9.20 -13.44
N ASN A 150 3.67 9.48 -12.17
CA ASN A 150 4.54 10.20 -11.26
C ASN A 150 4.97 11.59 -11.77
N SER A 151 4.24 12.15 -12.77
CA SER A 151 4.52 13.50 -13.26
C SER A 151 4.27 14.52 -12.16
N ARG A 152 5.26 15.37 -11.92
CA ARG A 152 5.20 16.46 -10.95
C ARG A 152 4.28 17.56 -11.47
N MET A 153 3.25 17.88 -10.70
CA MET A 153 2.25 18.90 -11.02
C MET A 153 2.29 20.00 -9.95
N PRO A 154 2.86 21.17 -10.25
CA PRO A 154 3.02 22.26 -9.29
C PRO A 154 1.69 22.68 -8.67
N ARG A 155 1.66 22.80 -7.35
CA ARG A 155 0.53 23.35 -6.60
C ARG A 155 0.99 23.78 -5.22
N LYS A 156 0.82 25.06 -4.91
CA LYS A 156 1.17 25.61 -3.60
C LYS A 156 0.44 24.83 -2.49
N TYR A 157 1.15 24.47 -1.45
CA TYR A 157 0.62 23.80 -0.27
C TYR A 157 -0.35 24.74 0.47
N HIS A 158 -1.52 24.25 0.86
CA HIS A 158 -2.62 25.07 1.41
C HIS A 158 -2.93 26.32 0.56
N SER A 159 -2.95 26.14 -0.77
CA SER A 159 -3.23 27.24 -1.69
C SER A 159 -4.64 27.84 -1.53
N ASN A 160 -5.59 27.04 -1.02
CA ASN A 160 -7.03 27.34 -1.04
C ASN A 160 -7.56 27.64 -2.46
N LEU A 161 -6.84 27.19 -3.50
CA LEU A 161 -7.29 27.31 -4.87
C LEU A 161 -8.41 26.31 -5.10
N ILE A 162 -9.55 26.79 -5.58
CA ILE A 162 -10.71 25.94 -5.86
C ILE A 162 -10.51 25.25 -7.20
N GLY A 163 -10.58 23.92 -7.19
CA GLY A 163 -10.64 23.12 -8.40
C GLY A 163 -9.30 22.73 -9.03
N ASP A 164 -9.44 22.19 -10.22
CA ASP A 164 -8.43 21.50 -11.01
C ASP A 164 -7.57 22.55 -11.77
N SER A 165 -6.27 22.30 -11.93
CA SER A 165 -5.45 23.12 -12.82
C SER A 165 -5.57 22.60 -14.25
N SER A 166 -5.11 23.34 -15.27
CA SER A 166 -5.17 22.90 -16.67
C SER A 166 -4.45 21.58 -16.95
N VAL A 167 -3.62 21.09 -16.02
CA VAL A 167 -2.86 19.84 -16.15
C VAL A 167 -3.30 18.78 -15.11
N MET A 168 -3.96 19.19 -14.03
CA MET A 168 -4.24 18.31 -12.88
C MET A 168 -5.74 18.08 -12.74
N ASN A 169 -6.17 16.82 -12.82
CA ASN A 169 -7.54 16.36 -12.67
C ASN A 169 -7.68 15.42 -11.45
N CYS A 170 -8.91 15.16 -11.01
CA CYS A 170 -9.25 14.22 -9.94
C CYS A 170 -9.48 12.85 -10.58
N GLU A 171 -8.64 11.88 -10.23
CA GLU A 171 -8.86 10.49 -10.58
C GLU A 171 -9.77 9.84 -9.53
N HIS A 172 -10.86 9.24 -10.00
CA HIS A 172 -11.67 8.32 -9.22
C HIS A 172 -11.25 6.90 -9.59
N THR A 173 -10.47 6.23 -8.73
CA THR A 173 -9.95 4.88 -9.03
C THR A 173 -11.08 3.92 -9.41
N VAL A 174 -12.22 4.00 -8.71
CA VAL A 174 -13.50 3.44 -9.19
C VAL A 174 -14.24 4.54 -9.96
N PRO A 175 -14.52 4.38 -11.28
CA PRO A 175 -15.10 5.44 -12.08
C PRO A 175 -16.42 5.98 -11.52
N GLN A 176 -16.52 7.31 -11.39
CA GLN A 176 -17.72 7.97 -10.86
C GLN A 176 -19.00 7.74 -11.68
N SER A 177 -18.85 7.36 -12.96
CA SER A 177 -19.95 6.94 -13.83
C SER A 177 -20.63 5.67 -13.33
N PHE A 178 -19.94 4.80 -12.59
CA PHE A 178 -20.48 3.52 -12.13
C PHE A 178 -21.49 3.67 -11.00
N PHE A 179 -21.37 4.73 -10.19
CA PHE A 179 -22.24 5.00 -9.04
C PHE A 179 -23.03 6.31 -9.17
N GLY A 180 -23.08 6.87 -10.38
CA GLY A 180 -23.87 8.07 -10.68
C GLY A 180 -23.41 9.33 -9.95
N LYS A 181 -22.12 9.43 -9.61
CA LYS A 181 -21.51 10.59 -8.92
C LYS A 181 -22.16 10.94 -7.57
N LYS A 182 -22.80 9.97 -6.92
CA LYS A 182 -23.51 10.18 -5.65
C LYS A 182 -22.53 10.32 -4.49
N ASP A 183 -22.85 11.23 -3.56
CA ASP A 183 -22.24 11.22 -2.23
C ASP A 183 -22.74 10.01 -1.42
N PRO A 184 -21.94 9.46 -0.50
CA PRO A 184 -20.58 9.90 -0.14
C PRO A 184 -19.48 9.41 -1.08
N MET A 185 -19.78 8.48 -2.01
CA MET A 185 -18.77 7.82 -2.85
C MET A 185 -17.95 8.83 -3.65
N VAL A 186 -18.58 9.79 -4.32
CA VAL A 186 -17.88 10.76 -5.18
C VAL A 186 -16.85 11.60 -4.41
N SER A 187 -17.03 11.77 -3.10
CA SER A 187 -16.18 12.55 -2.21
C SER A 187 -15.30 11.70 -1.27
N ASP A 188 -15.33 10.37 -1.41
CA ASP A 188 -14.57 9.46 -0.53
C ASP A 188 -13.06 9.46 -0.85
N LEU A 189 -12.28 10.10 -0.01
CA LEU A 189 -10.85 10.35 -0.21
C LEU A 189 -9.99 9.08 -0.31
N HIS A 190 -10.48 7.93 0.16
CA HIS A 190 -9.73 6.66 0.04
C HIS A 190 -9.55 6.19 -1.41
N HIS A 191 -10.40 6.65 -2.34
CA HIS A 191 -10.32 6.31 -3.78
C HIS A 191 -10.10 7.51 -4.72
N LEU A 192 -9.86 8.70 -4.17
CA LEU A 192 -9.55 9.91 -4.96
C LEU A 192 -8.05 10.16 -5.02
N ARG A 193 -7.54 10.56 -6.18
CA ARG A 193 -6.10 10.74 -6.43
C ARG A 193 -5.84 11.92 -7.36
N SER A 194 -4.70 12.60 -7.17
CA SER A 194 -4.23 13.63 -8.12
C SER A 194 -3.71 12.96 -9.39
N CYS A 195 -4.17 13.40 -10.55
CA CYS A 195 -3.80 12.79 -11.82
C CYS A 195 -3.58 13.82 -12.92
N TRP A 196 -2.67 13.53 -13.84
CA TRP A 196 -2.50 14.31 -15.05
C TRP A 196 -3.75 14.11 -15.93
N ASP A 197 -4.35 15.22 -16.38
CA ASP A 197 -5.60 15.24 -17.14
C ASP A 197 -5.60 14.31 -18.36
N THR A 198 -4.49 14.25 -19.09
CA THR A 198 -4.37 13.45 -20.33
C THR A 198 -4.42 11.96 -20.03
N VAL A 199 -3.65 11.46 -19.05
CA VAL A 199 -3.67 10.03 -18.70
C VAL A 199 -4.96 9.65 -17.96
N ASN A 200 -5.56 10.56 -17.19
CA ASN A 200 -6.89 10.36 -16.60
C ASN A 200 -7.95 10.18 -17.70
N GLY A 201 -7.96 11.08 -18.69
CA GLY A 201 -8.85 10.98 -19.86
C GLY A 201 -8.62 9.70 -20.66
N ALA A 202 -7.36 9.29 -20.84
CA ALA A 202 -7.01 8.05 -21.51
C ALA A 202 -7.47 6.80 -20.74
N ARG A 203 -7.31 6.79 -19.41
CA ARG A 203 -7.81 5.71 -18.54
C ARG A 203 -9.34 5.63 -18.58
N SER A 204 -10.03 6.77 -18.65
CA SER A 204 -11.48 6.85 -18.79
C SER A 204 -12.21 6.00 -17.71
N SER A 205 -13.10 5.11 -18.11
CA SER A 205 -13.71 4.08 -17.24
C SER A 205 -13.18 2.68 -17.56
N LEU A 206 -11.99 2.57 -18.17
CA LEU A 206 -11.40 1.27 -18.48
C LEU A 206 -11.03 0.53 -17.19
N PRO A 207 -11.30 -0.79 -17.13
CA PRO A 207 -10.91 -1.60 -15.99
C PRO A 207 -9.40 -1.74 -15.92
N PHE A 208 -8.90 -1.92 -14.70
CA PHE A 208 -7.51 -2.28 -14.48
C PHE A 208 -7.25 -3.73 -14.86
N ALA A 209 -6.10 -3.98 -15.48
CA ALA A 209 -5.64 -5.31 -15.82
C ALA A 209 -4.11 -5.36 -15.87
N GLN A 210 -3.54 -6.55 -15.69
CA GLN A 210 -2.18 -6.82 -16.11
C GLN A 210 -2.16 -6.93 -17.64
N LEU A 211 -1.28 -6.17 -18.29
CA LEU A 211 -1.12 -6.16 -19.75
C LEU A 211 0.23 -6.75 -20.15
N GLU A 212 0.20 -7.59 -21.18
CA GLU A 212 1.39 -8.00 -21.93
C GLU A 212 1.82 -6.88 -22.87
N ASP A 213 3.11 -6.79 -23.18
CA ASP A 213 3.64 -5.71 -24.01
C ASP A 213 2.98 -5.61 -25.40
N SER A 214 2.58 -6.75 -25.97
CA SER A 214 1.90 -6.82 -27.26
C SER A 214 0.48 -6.25 -27.26
N GLN A 215 -0.10 -6.03 -26.08
CA GLN A 215 -1.44 -5.47 -25.90
C GLN A 215 -1.43 -3.96 -25.71
N VAL A 216 -0.26 -3.36 -25.40
CA VAL A 216 -0.18 -1.94 -25.04
C VAL A 216 -0.06 -1.08 -26.29
N ASP A 217 -1.07 -0.25 -26.54
CA ASP A 217 -1.06 0.74 -27.62
C ASP A 217 -0.19 1.95 -27.30
N GLN A 218 -0.22 2.39 -26.04
CA GLN A 218 0.45 3.61 -25.57
C GLN A 218 0.93 3.48 -24.14
N TYR A 219 2.09 4.06 -23.88
CA TYR A 219 2.69 4.18 -22.56
C TYR A 219 2.68 5.63 -22.10
N TYR A 220 2.27 5.85 -20.84
CA TYR A 220 2.24 7.14 -20.18
C TYR A 220 3.24 7.15 -19.02
N GLY A 221 4.13 8.13 -19.02
CA GLY A 221 5.28 8.18 -18.12
C GLY A 221 5.53 9.56 -17.54
N ASN A 222 6.56 9.64 -16.71
CA ASN A 222 6.94 10.85 -16.00
C ASN A 222 7.20 12.03 -16.96
N ASN A 223 7.18 13.25 -16.43
CA ASN A 223 7.34 14.49 -17.19
C ASN A 223 6.32 14.62 -18.34
N PHE A 224 5.09 14.15 -18.13
CA PHE A 224 4.00 14.23 -19.10
C PHE A 224 4.33 13.54 -20.44
N SER A 225 5.10 12.45 -20.39
CA SER A 225 5.56 11.73 -21.58
C SER A 225 4.51 10.72 -22.05
N VAL A 226 4.33 10.64 -23.37
CA VAL A 226 3.54 9.60 -24.05
C VAL A 226 4.37 9.00 -25.16
N VAL A 227 4.49 7.68 -25.19
CA VAL A 227 5.18 6.95 -26.26
C VAL A 227 4.34 5.78 -26.75
N ASN A 228 4.51 5.39 -28.01
CA ASN A 228 3.75 4.30 -28.64
C ASN A 228 4.58 3.01 -28.75
N SER A 229 5.79 2.98 -28.19
CA SER A 229 6.65 1.81 -28.15
C SER A 229 7.07 1.55 -26.71
N LYS A 230 7.33 0.28 -26.38
CA LYS A 230 7.73 -0.13 -25.04
C LYS A 230 8.99 0.63 -24.57
N PRO A 231 8.92 1.39 -23.46
CA PRO A 231 10.09 1.98 -22.82
C PRO A 231 10.99 0.90 -22.21
N THR A 232 12.30 1.16 -22.15
CA THR A 232 13.25 0.24 -21.49
C THR A 232 12.92 0.03 -20.02
N ASP A 233 12.40 1.05 -19.34
CA ASP A 233 12.01 1.05 -17.94
C ASP A 233 10.48 0.96 -17.75
N ALA A 234 9.79 0.14 -18.56
CA ALA A 234 8.32 0.04 -18.61
C ALA A 234 7.61 -0.11 -17.25
N PHE A 235 8.28 -0.61 -16.21
CA PHE A 235 7.75 -0.65 -14.83
C PHE A 235 7.42 0.74 -14.24
N ASN A 236 8.06 1.81 -14.74
CA ASN A 236 7.76 3.20 -14.38
C ASN A 236 6.59 3.82 -15.18
N TRP A 237 6.05 3.10 -16.16
CA TRP A 237 5.06 3.60 -17.10
C TRP A 237 3.72 2.91 -16.87
N SER A 238 2.64 3.65 -17.08
CA SER A 238 1.31 3.05 -17.25
C SER A 238 1.11 2.66 -18.71
N GLY A 239 0.49 1.52 -18.96
CA GLY A 239 0.12 1.02 -20.28
C GLY A 239 -1.39 1.15 -20.53
N LEU A 240 -1.75 1.56 -21.73
CA LEU A 240 -3.13 1.63 -22.21
C LEU A 240 -3.35 0.63 -23.34
N ASP A 241 -4.34 -0.23 -23.20
CA ASP A 241 -5.01 -0.92 -24.30
C ASP A 241 -6.32 -0.15 -24.57
N LYS A 242 -6.33 0.64 -25.65
CA LYS A 242 -7.22 1.80 -25.86
C LYS A 242 -8.71 1.52 -25.66
N THR A 243 -9.14 0.29 -25.84
CA THR A 243 -10.56 -0.08 -25.76
C THR A 243 -10.86 -1.13 -24.71
N HIS A 244 -9.86 -1.70 -24.03
CA HIS A 244 -10.09 -2.86 -23.17
C HIS A 244 -9.67 -2.62 -21.72
N SER A 245 -8.50 -2.05 -21.46
CA SER A 245 -7.98 -1.98 -20.10
C SER A 245 -6.83 -1.00 -19.92
N PHE A 246 -6.51 -0.74 -18.65
CA PHE A 246 -5.43 0.14 -18.24
C PHE A 246 -4.53 -0.55 -17.20
N MET A 247 -3.22 -0.55 -17.44
CA MET A 247 -2.24 -1.05 -16.48
C MET A 247 -1.50 0.15 -15.88
N PRO A 248 -1.65 0.45 -14.57
CA PRO A 248 -0.86 1.49 -13.94
C PRO A 248 0.61 1.06 -13.80
N ARG A 249 1.50 2.05 -13.65
CA ARG A 249 2.90 1.82 -13.27
C ARG A 249 3.02 0.92 -12.02
N ASP A 250 4.11 0.17 -11.94
CA ASP A 250 4.28 -0.89 -10.94
C ASP A 250 4.15 -0.38 -9.50
N ALA A 251 4.81 0.73 -9.17
CA ALA A 251 4.74 1.33 -7.83
C ALA A 251 3.33 1.81 -7.41
N GLN A 252 2.37 1.85 -8.32
CA GLN A 252 0.99 2.24 -8.05
C GLN A 252 0.02 1.05 -7.98
N LYS A 253 0.40 -0.13 -8.49
CA LYS A 253 -0.47 -1.31 -8.58
C LYS A 253 -1.11 -1.69 -7.25
N GLY A 254 -0.33 -1.76 -6.17
CA GLY A 254 -0.84 -2.12 -4.84
C GLY A 254 -1.83 -1.10 -4.28
N ASP A 255 -1.54 0.20 -4.38
CA ASP A 255 -2.46 1.24 -3.88
C ASP A 255 -3.77 1.27 -4.70
N THR A 256 -3.71 1.02 -6.02
CA THR A 256 -4.89 0.83 -6.86
C THR A 256 -5.72 -0.37 -6.39
N ALA A 257 -5.08 -1.52 -6.13
CA ALA A 257 -5.76 -2.71 -5.64
C ALA A 257 -6.46 -2.47 -4.30
N ARG A 258 -5.77 -1.83 -3.34
CA ARG A 258 -6.32 -1.49 -2.02
C ARG A 258 -7.45 -0.46 -2.09
N ALA A 259 -7.38 0.50 -3.00
CA ALA A 259 -8.46 1.48 -3.21
C ALA A 259 -9.72 0.84 -3.80
N VAL A 260 -9.56 -0.07 -4.77
CA VAL A 260 -10.69 -0.84 -5.35
C VAL A 260 -11.28 -1.79 -4.31
N ALA A 261 -10.45 -2.58 -3.61
CA ALA A 261 -10.89 -3.46 -2.54
C ALA A 261 -11.66 -2.71 -1.44
N TYR A 262 -11.16 -1.55 -1.02
CA TYR A 262 -11.86 -0.67 -0.09
C TYR A 262 -13.25 -0.26 -0.62
N PHE A 263 -13.31 0.25 -1.84
CA PHE A 263 -14.55 0.78 -2.39
C PHE A 263 -15.62 -0.31 -2.49
N TYR A 264 -15.28 -1.49 -3.00
CA TYR A 264 -16.21 -2.61 -3.14
C TYR A 264 -16.54 -3.31 -1.82
N THR A 265 -15.76 -3.09 -0.76
CA THR A 265 -16.12 -3.51 0.60
C THR A 265 -17.10 -2.55 1.23
N ARG A 266 -16.84 -1.24 1.08
CA ARG A 266 -17.64 -0.18 1.67
C ARG A 266 -18.99 0.01 0.97
N TYR A 267 -18.98 -0.01 -0.36
CA TYR A 267 -20.12 0.23 -1.26
C TYR A 267 -20.34 -0.99 -2.17
N PRO A 268 -20.73 -2.16 -1.62
CA PRO A 268 -20.70 -3.44 -2.32
C PRO A 268 -21.67 -3.57 -3.50
N THR A 269 -22.65 -2.68 -3.62
CA THR A 269 -23.74 -2.74 -4.61
C THR A 269 -23.74 -1.58 -5.60
N GLU A 270 -22.97 -0.53 -5.33
CA GLU A 270 -23.18 0.79 -5.92
C GLU A 270 -22.43 0.97 -7.24
N ALA A 271 -21.36 0.21 -7.48
CA ALA A 271 -20.58 0.22 -8.73
C ALA A 271 -20.79 -1.00 -9.63
N GLY A 272 -21.73 -1.89 -9.29
CA GLY A 272 -21.96 -3.16 -10.00
C GLY A 272 -20.90 -4.22 -9.67
N ALA A 273 -20.58 -5.09 -10.61
CA ALA A 273 -19.55 -6.12 -10.40
C ALA A 273 -18.13 -5.52 -10.33
N ILE A 274 -17.26 -6.06 -9.49
CA ILE A 274 -15.86 -5.62 -9.35
C ILE A 274 -15.08 -5.74 -10.67
N THR A 275 -15.46 -6.71 -11.50
CA THR A 275 -14.87 -6.94 -12.83
C THR A 275 -15.04 -5.79 -13.80
N LYS A 276 -15.97 -4.85 -13.56
CA LYS A 276 -16.07 -3.60 -14.31
C LYS A 276 -14.94 -2.63 -14.03
N THR A 277 -14.32 -2.73 -12.84
CA THR A 277 -13.22 -1.85 -12.41
C THR A 277 -11.88 -2.56 -12.46
N PHE A 278 -11.86 -3.87 -12.25
CA PHE A 278 -10.64 -4.69 -12.20
C PHE A 278 -10.92 -6.04 -12.84
N LEU A 279 -10.38 -6.32 -14.04
CA LEU A 279 -10.79 -7.47 -14.85
C LEU A 279 -10.62 -8.82 -14.14
N SER A 280 -9.61 -8.93 -13.28
CA SER A 280 -9.26 -10.13 -12.53
C SER A 280 -9.06 -9.81 -11.05
N VAL A 281 -9.82 -10.48 -10.17
CA VAL A 281 -9.60 -10.40 -8.72
C VAL A 281 -8.24 -11.02 -8.36
N ASP A 282 -7.78 -12.02 -9.11
CA ASP A 282 -6.45 -12.61 -8.91
C ASP A 282 -5.35 -11.59 -9.16
N ASP A 283 -5.46 -10.79 -10.23
CA ASP A 283 -4.50 -9.72 -10.51
C ASP A 283 -4.54 -8.65 -9.42
N MET A 284 -5.73 -8.31 -8.90
CA MET A 284 -5.87 -7.38 -7.78
C MET A 284 -5.14 -7.89 -6.53
N ILE A 285 -5.28 -9.18 -6.22
CA ILE A 285 -4.57 -9.83 -5.10
C ILE A 285 -3.06 -9.82 -5.33
N ILE A 286 -2.61 -10.21 -6.53
CA ILE A 286 -1.18 -10.20 -6.91
C ILE A 286 -0.58 -8.80 -6.77
N TRP A 287 -1.32 -7.77 -7.19
CA TRP A 287 -0.87 -6.38 -7.11
C TRP A 287 -0.72 -5.91 -5.67
N ASP A 288 -1.65 -6.25 -4.78
CA ASP A 288 -1.53 -5.92 -3.36
C ASP A 288 -0.35 -6.66 -2.70
N GLU A 289 -0.22 -7.97 -2.93
CA GLU A 289 0.83 -8.79 -2.32
C GLU A 289 2.24 -8.39 -2.75
N LYS A 290 2.39 -7.97 -4.02
CA LYS A 290 3.68 -7.63 -4.62
C LYS A 290 4.12 -6.18 -4.35
N TYR A 291 3.18 -5.24 -4.25
CA TYR A 291 3.49 -3.81 -4.17
C TYR A 291 2.98 -3.21 -2.85
N GLU A 292 3.84 -3.28 -1.84
CA GLU A 292 3.61 -2.66 -0.52
C GLU A 292 3.49 -1.12 -0.63
N PRO A 293 2.74 -0.46 0.28
CA PRO A 293 2.72 1.00 0.35
C PRO A 293 4.13 1.56 0.59
N SER A 294 4.55 2.52 -0.21
CA SER A 294 5.70 3.37 0.11
C SER A 294 5.41 4.26 1.33
N GLU A 295 6.46 4.80 1.95
CA GLU A 295 6.32 5.75 3.07
C GLU A 295 5.42 6.96 2.71
N VAL A 296 5.53 7.44 1.47
CA VAL A 296 4.71 8.55 0.96
C VAL A 296 3.24 8.15 0.87
N GLN A 297 2.94 6.96 0.34
CA GLN A 297 1.56 6.44 0.25
C GLN A 297 0.97 6.19 1.64
N HIS A 298 1.77 5.69 2.59
CA HIS A 298 1.33 5.51 3.97
C HIS A 298 1.03 6.86 4.65
N ALA A 299 1.89 7.86 4.47
CA ALA A 299 1.64 9.21 4.99
C ALA A 299 0.38 9.84 4.37
N GLN A 300 0.14 9.64 3.07
CA GLN A 300 -1.10 10.08 2.40
C GLN A 300 -2.33 9.40 2.99
N TYR A 301 -2.27 8.09 3.21
CA TYR A 301 -3.34 7.34 3.88
C TYR A 301 -3.66 7.92 5.27
N LEU A 302 -2.65 8.19 6.10
CA LEU A 302 -2.86 8.79 7.43
C LEU A 302 -3.52 10.17 7.34
N ARG A 303 -3.16 10.99 6.35
CA ARG A 303 -3.82 12.29 6.10
C ARG A 303 -5.27 12.12 5.66
N VAL A 304 -5.61 11.09 4.90
CA VAL A 304 -7.01 10.77 4.57
C VAL A 304 -7.78 10.42 5.85
N VAL A 305 -7.21 9.61 6.74
CA VAL A 305 -7.83 9.27 8.04
C VAL A 305 -7.99 10.51 8.90
N GLU A 306 -7.00 11.41 8.96
CA GLU A 306 -7.12 12.67 9.69
C GLU A 306 -8.27 13.56 9.16
N VAL A 307 -8.40 13.64 7.84
CA VAL A 307 -9.37 14.52 7.17
C VAL A 307 -10.79 13.94 7.17
N GLN A 308 -10.92 12.63 6.97
CA GLN A 308 -12.20 11.95 6.72
C GLN A 308 -12.65 11.08 7.90
N GLY A 309 -11.76 10.80 8.86
CA GLY A 309 -12.01 10.03 10.08
C GLY A 309 -11.93 8.52 9.90
N ASN A 310 -12.57 7.98 8.86
CA ASN A 310 -12.64 6.53 8.64
C ASN A 310 -11.35 5.95 8.06
N LYS A 311 -11.16 4.64 8.27
CA LYS A 311 -9.98 3.89 7.82
C LYS A 311 -10.26 3.02 6.61
N ASN A 312 -9.22 2.83 5.80
CA ASN A 312 -9.16 1.78 4.79
C ASN A 312 -8.41 0.59 5.40
N PRO A 313 -9.09 -0.51 5.76
CA PRO A 313 -8.47 -1.63 6.46
C PRO A 313 -7.38 -2.31 5.63
N TYR A 314 -7.46 -2.22 4.29
CA TYR A 314 -6.46 -2.79 3.38
C TYR A 314 -5.12 -2.05 3.44
N GLN A 315 -5.06 -0.84 4.02
CA GLN A 315 -3.80 -0.14 4.31
C GLN A 315 -3.23 -0.47 5.71
N GLU A 316 -4.01 -1.16 6.56
CA GLU A 316 -3.63 -1.45 7.97
C GLU A 316 -3.14 -2.90 8.16
N GLU A 317 -3.62 -3.83 7.33
CA GLU A 317 -3.24 -5.24 7.38
C GLU A 317 -2.78 -5.72 6.01
N ARG A 318 -1.54 -6.21 5.95
CA ARG A 318 -0.97 -6.83 4.75
C ARG A 318 -1.67 -8.16 4.43
N GLY A 319 -1.98 -8.39 3.16
CA GLY A 319 -2.62 -9.63 2.70
C GLY A 319 -4.12 -9.68 2.98
N LEU A 320 -4.68 -8.60 3.56
CA LEU A 320 -6.11 -8.52 3.83
C LEU A 320 -6.93 -8.52 2.54
N VAL A 321 -6.41 -7.97 1.43
CA VAL A 321 -7.12 -8.04 0.13
C VAL A 321 -7.33 -9.51 -0.26
N ALA A 322 -6.28 -10.33 -0.17
CA ALA A 322 -6.35 -11.74 -0.49
C ALA A 322 -7.35 -12.48 0.42
N ARG A 323 -7.27 -12.25 1.74
CA ARG A 323 -8.17 -12.86 2.73
C ARG A 323 -9.63 -12.44 2.57
N ALA A 324 -9.86 -11.17 2.24
CA ALA A 324 -11.19 -10.61 2.08
C ALA A 324 -11.82 -10.98 0.75
N TYR A 325 -11.06 -11.22 -0.33
CA TYR A 325 -11.56 -11.52 -1.68
C TYR A 325 -11.35 -12.96 -2.13
N CYS A 326 -10.93 -13.85 -1.24
CA CYS A 326 -10.62 -15.26 -1.53
C CYS A 326 -11.79 -16.09 -2.06
N ASP A 327 -13.04 -15.69 -1.83
CA ASP A 327 -14.26 -16.33 -2.35
C ASP A 327 -14.59 -15.90 -3.79
N MET A 328 -13.88 -14.89 -4.30
CA MET A 328 -13.99 -14.38 -5.67
C MET A 328 -12.76 -14.74 -6.52
N SER A 329 -11.81 -15.48 -5.96
CA SER A 329 -10.55 -15.86 -6.58
C SER A 329 -10.50 -17.37 -6.78
N THR A 330 -10.05 -17.82 -7.96
CA THR A 330 -9.80 -19.24 -8.22
C THR A 330 -8.38 -19.64 -7.79
N ASN A 331 -7.42 -18.72 -7.90
CA ASN A 331 -6.02 -18.96 -7.55
C ASN A 331 -5.71 -18.78 -6.06
N TYR A 332 -6.53 -18.02 -5.34
CA TYR A 332 -6.37 -17.70 -3.92
C TYR A 332 -7.66 -18.04 -3.12
N PRO A 333 -8.11 -19.32 -3.13
CA PRO A 333 -9.34 -19.69 -2.46
C PRO A 333 -9.24 -19.54 -0.93
N CYS A 334 -10.38 -19.34 -0.25
CA CYS A 334 -10.40 -19.10 1.19
C CYS A 334 -9.78 -20.22 2.04
N SER A 335 -9.78 -21.46 1.53
CA SER A 335 -9.12 -22.60 2.17
C SER A 335 -7.60 -22.45 2.31
N LYS A 336 -6.95 -21.52 1.58
CA LYS A 336 -5.53 -21.19 1.77
C LYS A 336 -5.25 -20.37 3.03
N TYR A 337 -6.27 -19.70 3.58
CA TYR A 337 -6.13 -18.74 4.68
C TYR A 337 -6.68 -19.24 6.01
N GLN A 338 -7.46 -20.33 5.99
CA GLN A 338 -7.85 -21.15 7.15
C GLN A 338 -6.59 -21.87 7.67
#